data_AF-A0A9D6K9T1-F1
#
_entry.id   AF-A0A9D6K9T1-F1
#
_cell.length_a   1.000
_cell.length_b   1.000
_cell.length_c   1.000
_cell.angle_alpha   90.00
_cell.angle_beta   90.00
_cell.angle_gamma   90.00
#
_symmetry.space_group_name_H-M   'P 1'
#
loop_
_entity.id
_entity.type
_entity.pdbx_description
1 polymer ?
#
loop_
_entity_poly.entity_id
_entity_poly.type
_entity_poly.pdbx_seq_one_letter_code
_entity_poly.pdbx_strand_id
1 'polypeptide(L)' 'MGDIVWSKEAELRLDNIPSFIRPMARKEIERIAKEKGMTEITDALMEETKSKFIGMGY' A
#
# COMPACT_ATOMS: atom_id res chain seq x y z
N MET A 1 16.15 -11.70 -0.70
CA MET A 1 15.09 -10.83 -1.23
C MET A 1 13.84 -11.17 -0.45
N GLY A 2 13.39 -10.27 0.42
CA GLY A 2 12.10 -10.42 1.07
C GLY A 2 11.08 -9.73 0.18
N ASP A 3 10.62 -10.42 -0.85
CA ASP A 3 9.55 -9.92 -1.70
C ASP A 3 8.29 -9.84 -0.85
N ILE A 4 7.80 -8.61 -0.65
CA ILE A 4 6.54 -8.39 0.05
C ILE A 4 5.43 -8.86 -0.90
N VAL A 5 4.65 -9.83 -0.45
CA VAL A 5 3.58 -10.44 -1.24
C VAL A 5 2.39 -9.49 -1.24
N TRP A 6 1.88 -9.16 -2.42
CA TRP A 6 0.67 -8.36 -2.55
C TRP A 6 -0.54 -9.27 -2.70
N SER A 7 -1.55 -9.07 -1.86
CA SER A 7 -2.83 -9.74 -2.05
C SER A 7 -3.56 -9.14 -3.26
N LYS A 8 -4.40 -9.96 -3.92
CA LYS A 8 -5.18 -9.52 -5.09
C LYS A 8 -5.98 -8.24 -4.82
N GLU A 9 -6.55 -8.11 -3.62
CA GLU A 9 -7.30 -6.91 -3.22
C GLU A 9 -6.41 -5.66 -3.16
N ALA A 10 -5.18 -5.82 -2.65
CA ALA A 10 -4.20 -4.74 -2.59
C ALA A 10 -3.72 -4.34 -4.00
N GLU A 11 -3.49 -5.30 -4.89
CA GLU A 11 -3.15 -5.00 -6.28
C GLU A 11 -4.28 -4.23 -7.00
N LEU A 12 -5.53 -4.65 -6.83
CA LEU A 12 -6.69 -3.98 -7.41
C LEU A 12 -6.83 -2.54 -6.93
N ARG A 13 -6.65 -2.29 -5.63
CA ARG A 13 -6.69 -0.92 -5.09
C ARG A 13 -5.48 -0.11 -5.55
N LEU A 14 -4.29 -0.71 -5.64
CA LEU A 14 -3.09 -0.04 -6.17
C LEU A 14 -3.30 0.36 -7.63
N ASP A 15 -4.00 -0.46 -8.41
CA ASP A 15 -4.33 -0.16 -9.80
C ASP A 15 -5.33 1.01 -9.93
N ASN A 16 -6.25 1.15 -8.98
CA ASN A 16 -7.15 2.30 -8.87
C ASN A 16 -6.43 3.61 -8.50
N ILE A 17 -5.19 3.56 -7.99
CA ILE A 17 -4.42 4.77 -7.67
C ILE A 17 -3.82 5.36 -8.95
N PRO A 18 -3.89 6.69 -9.15
CA PRO A 18 -3.28 7.36 -10.29
C PRO A 18 -1.78 7.05 -10.41
N SER A 19 -1.29 6.91 -11.65
CA SER A 19 0.07 6.46 -11.96
C SER A 19 1.18 7.30 -11.28
N PHE A 20 0.92 8.58 -11.00
CA PHE A 20 1.85 9.46 -10.29
C PHE A 20 2.02 9.11 -8.80
N ILE A 21 0.94 8.67 -8.15
CA ILE A 21 0.92 8.31 -6.74
C ILE A 21 1.19 6.81 -6.56
N ARG A 22 0.88 5.97 -7.55
CA ARG A 22 1.08 4.51 -7.53
C ARG A 22 2.45 4.06 -7.00
N PRO A 23 3.60 4.58 -7.48
CA PRO A 23 4.91 4.19 -6.94
C PRO A 23 5.17 4.71 -5.52
N MET A 24 4.60 5.87 -5.15
CA MET A 24 4.71 6.38 -3.78
C MET A 24 3.90 5.53 -2.80
N ALA A 25 2.64 5.24 -3.15
CA ALA A 25 1.76 4.37 -2.38
C ALA A 25 2.43 3.01 -2.17
N ARG A 26 2.89 2.35 -3.25
CA ARG A 26 3.58 1.05 -3.16
C ARG A 26 4.73 1.08 -2.15
N LYS A 27 5.62 2.07 -2.25
CA LYS A 27 6.76 2.24 -1.34
C LYS A 27 6.35 2.44 0.12
N GLU A 28 5.33 3.27 0.36
CA GLU A 28 4.84 3.53 1.71
C GLU A 28 4.23 2.26 2.32
N ILE A 29 3.41 1.54 1.56
CA ILE A 29 2.76 0.32 2.03
C ILE A 29 3.80 -0.77 2.30
N GLU A 30 4.80 -0.93 1.43
CA GLU A 30 5.95 -1.82 1.66
C GLU A 30 6.73 -1.44 2.93
N ARG A 31 6.89 -0.15 3.19
CA ARG A 31 7.53 0.35 4.40
C ARG A 31 6.72 0.00 5.65
N ILE A 32 5.40 0.26 5.65
CA ILE A 32 4.55 -0.07 6.80
C ILE A 32 4.48 -1.58 7.02
N ALA A 33 4.39 -2.39 5.96
CA ALA A 33 4.46 -3.85 6.06
C ALA A 33 5.74 -4.26 6.80
N LYS A 34 6.89 -3.74 6.35
CA LYS A 34 8.19 -4.01 6.96
C LYS A 34 8.30 -3.52 8.40
N GLU A 35 7.78 -2.33 8.71
CA GLU A 35 7.75 -1.79 10.08
C GLU A 35 6.88 -2.63 11.02
N LYS A 36 5.78 -3.20 10.50
CA LYS A 36 4.93 -4.14 11.24
C LYS A 36 5.48 -5.57 11.28
N GLY A 37 6.57 -5.86 10.58
CA GLY A 37 7.09 -7.23 10.41
C GLY A 37 6.18 -8.11 9.55
N MET A 38 5.28 -7.51 8.78
CA MET A 38 4.42 -8.19 7.83
C MET A 38 5.14 -8.35 6.49
N THR A 39 5.05 -9.53 5.91
CA THR A 39 5.56 -9.84 4.57
C THR A 39 4.44 -9.90 3.52
N GLU A 40 3.20 -9.62 3.92
CA GLU A 40 2.02 -9.65 3.06
C GLU A 40 1.25 -8.32 3.16
N ILE A 41 0.93 -7.73 2.01
CA ILE A 41 0.17 -6.50 1.87
C ILE A 41 -1.30 -6.90 1.70
N THR A 42 -2.06 -6.72 2.78
CA THR A 42 -3.50 -6.96 2.80
C THR A 42 -4.27 -5.66 2.59
N ASP A 43 -5.58 -5.77 2.32
CA ASP A 43 -6.47 -4.61 2.19
C ASP A 43 -6.45 -3.74 3.45
N ALA A 44 -6.33 -4.33 4.65
CA ALA A 44 -6.23 -3.59 5.90
C ALA A 44 -5.00 -2.67 5.96
N LEU A 45 -3.84 -3.14 5.48
CA LEU A 45 -2.62 -2.34 5.41
C LEU A 45 -2.75 -1.23 4.36
N MET A 46 -3.39 -1.54 3.23
CA MET A 46 -3.72 -0.56 2.19
C MET A 46 -4.63 0.53 2.72
N GLU A 47 -5.69 0.19 3.46
CA GLU A 47 -6.61 1.17 4.07
C GLU A 47 -5.90 2.07 5.08
N GLU A 48 -5.06 1.47 5.94
CA GLU A 48 -4.30 2.21 6.94
C GLU A 48 -3.32 3.20 6.28
N THR A 49 -2.64 2.75 5.21
CA THR A 49 -1.72 3.60 4.45
C THR A 49 -2.46 4.67 3.65
N LYS A 50 -3.56 4.30 2.99
CA LYS A 50 -4.39 5.20 2.20
C LYS A 50 -5.03 6.27 3.07
N SER A 51 -5.44 5.96 4.30
CA SER A 51 -5.96 6.95 5.24
C SER A 51 -4.91 7.99 5.63
N LYS A 52 -3.62 7.61 5.68
CA LYS A 52 -2.52 8.58 5.84
C LYS A 52 -2.27 9.42 4.58
N PHE A 53 -2.45 8.83 3.39
CA PHE A 53 -2.21 9.50 2.10
C PHE A 53 -3.37 10.42 1.64
N ILE A 54 -4.62 10.01 1.84
CA ILE A 54 -5.84 10.69 1.37
C ILE A 54 -6.38 11.69 2.40
N GLY A 55 -5.78 11.76 3.60
CA GLY A 55 -6.02 12.86 4.55
C GLY A 55 -5.63 14.25 4.03
N MET A 56 -4.91 14.35 2.91
CA MET A 56 -4.78 15.59 2.13
C MET A 56 -5.90 15.62 1.09
N GLY A 57 -6.98 16.30 1.44
CA GLY A 57 -8.27 16.26 0.76
C GLY A 57 -8.26 16.50 -0.76
N TYR A 58 -9.19 15.81 -1.41
CA TYR A 58 -9.90 16.31 -2.59
C TYR A 58 -11.28 16.79 -2.14
#